data_AF-A0A1Z8W751-F1
#
_entry.id   AF-A0A1Z8W751-F1
#
_cell.length_a   1.000
_cell.length_b   1.000
_cell.length_c   1.000
_cell.angle_alpha   90.00
_cell.angle_beta   90.00
_cell.angle_gamma   90.00
#
_symmetry.space_group_name_H-M   'P 1'
#
loop_
_entity.id
_entity.type
_entity.pdbx_description
1 polymer ?
#
loop_
_entity_poly.entity_id
_entity_poly.type
_entity_poly.pdbx_seq_one_letter_code
_entity_poly.pdbx_strand_id
1 'polypeptide(L)'
;MEKSVKFKSHHYRPLIPEVTIKESDINGLGLFALEDLKAGVFIGETHIWEEKRWDWIRTPLGGFINHADIPNCYINTNIHYHNGQQRELYTVRPIHAGEEMTVFYTVGYDDILQ
;
A
#
# COMPACT_ATOMS: atom_id res chain seq x y z
N MET A 1 -28.90 4.87 17.54
CA MET A 1 -27.51 5.34 17.71
C MET A 1 -26.62 4.11 17.71
N GLU A 2 -25.94 3.85 16.60
CA GLU A 2 -25.02 2.73 16.50
C GLU A 2 -23.82 2.99 17.43
N LYS A 3 -23.52 2.05 18.31
CA LYS A 3 -22.34 2.13 19.16
C LYS A 3 -21.12 2.00 18.25
N SER A 4 -20.42 3.10 17.98
CA SER A 4 -19.15 3.05 17.26
C SER A 4 -18.15 2.22 18.07
N VAL A 5 -17.67 1.11 17.51
CA VAL A 5 -16.58 0.32 18.12
C VAL A 5 -15.32 1.19 18.17
N LYS A 6 -14.77 1.43 19.37
CA LYS A 6 -13.54 2.20 19.55
C LYS A 6 -12.32 1.28 19.51
N PHE A 7 -11.53 1.38 18.44
CA PHE A 7 -10.27 0.65 18.31
C PHE A 7 -9.14 1.33 19.10
N LYS A 8 -8.40 0.55 19.89
CA LYS A 8 -7.16 0.97 20.57
C LYS A 8 -5.94 0.62 19.72
N SER A 9 -4.76 1.14 20.07
CA SER A 9 -3.51 0.96 19.32
C SER A 9 -3.05 -0.49 19.17
N HIS A 10 -3.41 -1.39 20.10
CA HIS A 10 -3.05 -2.81 20.05
C HIS A 10 -4.04 -3.67 19.25
N HIS A 11 -5.15 -3.10 18.78
CA HIS A 11 -6.08 -3.83 17.94
C HIS A 11 -5.59 -3.80 16.51
N TYR A 12 -5.63 -4.97 15.87
CA TYR A 12 -5.33 -5.08 14.45
C TYR A 12 -6.22 -4.16 13.63
N ARG A 13 -5.59 -3.44 12.69
CA ARG A 13 -6.25 -2.72 11.62
C ARG A 13 -5.62 -3.12 10.30
N PRO A 14 -6.42 -3.34 9.25
CA PRO A 14 -5.89 -3.70 7.93
C PRO A 14 -5.09 -2.57 7.27
N LEU A 15 -5.35 -1.32 7.66
CA LEU A 15 -4.71 -0.10 7.17
C LEU A 15 -4.35 0.80 8.35
N ILE A 16 -3.33 1.64 8.16
CA ILE A 16 -3.02 2.72 9.09
C ILE A 16 -4.17 3.75 9.11
N PRO A 17 -4.40 4.47 10.23
CA PRO A 17 -5.49 5.43 10.36
C PRO A 17 -5.56 6.51 9.27
N GLU A 18 -4.43 6.81 8.64
CA GLU A 18 -4.23 7.87 7.66
C GLU A 18 -4.58 7.42 6.22
N VAL A 19 -4.88 6.12 6.01
CA VAL A 19 -5.14 5.55 4.68
C VAL A 19 -6.49 4.85 4.65
N THR A 20 -7.19 4.99 3.55
CA THR A 20 -8.48 4.32 3.30
C THR A 20 -8.54 3.75 1.88
N ILE A 21 -9.63 3.04 1.58
CA ILE A 21 -9.92 2.52 0.25
C ILE A 21 -11.15 3.24 -0.30
N LYS A 22 -11.07 3.70 -1.55
CA LYS A 22 -12.18 4.34 -2.27
C LYS A 22 -12.18 3.88 -3.72
N GLU A 23 -13.24 4.24 -4.45
CA GLU A 23 -13.25 4.12 -5.92
C GLU A 23 -12.08 4.92 -6.50
N SER A 24 -11.39 4.31 -7.46
CA SER A 24 -10.24 4.88 -8.15
C SER A 24 -10.62 5.27 -9.58
N ASP A 25 -10.10 6.41 -10.02
CA ASP A 25 -10.19 6.85 -11.42
C ASP A 25 -9.21 6.06 -12.34
N ILE A 26 -8.29 5.29 -11.76
CA ILE A 26 -7.32 4.45 -12.47
C ILE A 26 -7.89 3.07 -12.72
N ASN A 27 -8.18 2.32 -11.64
CA ASN A 27 -8.75 0.98 -11.74
C ASN A 27 -9.45 0.56 -10.45
N GLY A 28 -10.74 0.24 -10.54
CA GLY A 28 -11.51 -0.39 -9.46
C GLY A 28 -11.47 0.42 -8.15
N LEU A 29 -10.78 -0.14 -7.15
CA LEU A 29 -10.57 0.50 -5.86
C LEU A 29 -9.09 0.85 -5.67
N GLY A 30 -8.82 2.00 -5.05
CA GLY A 30 -7.48 2.51 -4.79
C GLY A 30 -7.25 2.83 -3.32
N LEU A 31 -5.99 3.04 -2.94
CA LEU A 31 -5.59 3.54 -1.63
C LEU A 31 -5.55 5.06 -1.63
N PHE A 32 -6.16 5.70 -0.65
CA PHE A 32 -6.25 7.15 -0.56
C PHE A 32 -5.78 7.67 0.79
N ALA A 33 -5.07 8.78 0.78
CA ALA A 33 -4.73 9.50 2.01
C ALA A 33 -5.98 10.17 2.61
N LEU A 34 -6.15 10.07 3.93
CA LEU A 34 -7.20 10.76 4.68
C LEU A 34 -6.72 12.11 5.23
N GLU A 35 -5.41 12.30 5.32
CA GLU A 35 -4.75 13.52 5.76
C GLU A 35 -3.46 13.75 4.96
N ASP A 36 -2.84 14.93 5.13
CA ASP A 36 -1.57 15.23 4.46
C ASP A 36 -0.43 14.37 5.02
N LEU A 37 0.22 13.60 4.15
CA LEU A 37 1.37 12.78 4.46
C LEU A 37 2.66 13.45 3.99
N LYS A 38 3.72 13.30 4.78
CA LYS A 38 5.06 13.75 4.40
C LYS A 38 5.69 12.78 3.37
N ALA A 39 6.78 13.21 2.75
CA ALA A 39 7.65 12.31 2.00
C ALA A 39 8.39 11.34 2.96
N GLY A 40 8.73 10.14 2.47
CA GLY A 40 9.49 9.14 3.21
C GLY A 40 8.71 8.46 4.34
N VAL A 41 7.38 8.55 4.34
CA VAL A 41 6.54 7.91 5.35
C VAL A 41 6.41 6.42 5.02
N PHE A 42 6.68 5.58 6.02
CA PHE A 42 6.34 4.15 5.98
C PHE A 42 4.84 3.96 6.16
N ILE A 43 4.20 3.31 5.19
CA ILE A 43 2.75 3.11 5.19
C ILE A 43 2.38 1.72 5.69
N GLY A 44 3.20 0.73 5.38
CA GLY A 44 3.00 -0.64 5.82
C GLY A 44 3.51 -1.67 4.82
N GLU A 45 3.27 -2.92 5.15
CA GLU A 45 3.64 -4.08 4.33
C GLU A 45 2.69 -4.25 3.16
N THR A 46 3.21 -4.56 1.97
CA THR A 46 2.41 -4.82 0.76
C THR A 46 2.41 -6.30 0.39
N HIS A 47 3.55 -6.96 0.55
CA HIS A 47 3.72 -8.35 0.16
C HIS A 47 4.58 -9.09 1.20
N ILE A 48 4.19 -10.33 1.51
CA ILE A 48 4.96 -11.27 2.31
C ILE A 48 5.21 -12.51 1.46
N TRP A 49 6.46 -12.92 1.33
CA TRP A 49 6.83 -14.14 0.63
C TRP A 49 6.43 -15.35 1.47
N GLU A 50 5.67 -16.27 0.89
CA GLU A 50 5.31 -17.53 1.54
C GLU A 50 5.99 -18.70 0.83
N GLU A 51 7.05 -19.21 1.45
CA GLU A 51 7.91 -20.25 0.87
C GLU A 51 7.16 -21.51 0.46
N LYS A 52 6.15 -21.93 1.24
CA LYS A 52 5.41 -23.18 0.93
C LYS A 52 4.51 -23.04 -0.29
N ARG A 53 4.08 -21.82 -0.60
CA ARG A 53 3.27 -21.51 -1.79
C ARG A 53 4.13 -21.09 -2.97
N TRP A 54 5.39 -20.72 -2.70
CA TRP A 54 6.30 -20.13 -3.67
C TRP A 54 5.70 -18.88 -4.33
N ASP A 55 5.05 -18.04 -3.50
CA ASP A 55 4.29 -16.90 -3.99
C ASP A 55 4.31 -15.73 -2.99
N TRP A 56 4.05 -14.53 -3.51
CA TRP A 56 3.89 -13.30 -2.74
C TRP A 56 2.44 -13.12 -2.31
N ILE A 57 2.19 -13.27 -1.00
CA ILE A 57 0.88 -12.97 -0.44
C ILE A 57 0.74 -11.46 -0.28
N ARG A 58 -0.30 -10.91 -0.92
CA ARG A 58 -0.63 -9.49 -0.83
C ARG A 58 -1.42 -9.18 0.43
N THR A 59 -1.00 -8.14 1.15
CA THR A 59 -1.77 -7.53 2.24
C THR A 59 -2.87 -6.63 1.66
N PRO A 60 -3.75 -6.02 2.47
CA PRO A 60 -4.67 -5.00 1.99
C PRO A 60 -3.97 -3.87 1.20
N LEU A 61 -2.78 -3.43 1.62
CA LEU A 61 -2.03 -2.42 0.88
C LEU A 61 -1.58 -2.95 -0.50
N GLY A 62 -1.02 -4.17 -0.57
CA GLY A 62 -0.61 -4.75 -1.86
C GLY A 62 -1.78 -5.11 -2.78
N GLY A 63 -2.97 -5.34 -2.22
CA GLY A 63 -4.17 -5.71 -2.97
C GLY A 63 -4.89 -4.54 -3.64
N PHE A 64 -4.77 -3.32 -3.08
CA PHE A 64 -5.51 -2.13 -3.55
C PHE A 64 -4.61 -0.98 -4.03
N ILE A 65 -3.28 -1.12 -3.97
CA ILE A 65 -2.37 -0.12 -4.55
C ILE A 65 -2.47 -0.15 -6.08
N ASN A 66 -2.60 1.01 -6.70
CA ASN A 66 -2.72 1.15 -8.16
C ASN A 66 -1.42 1.62 -8.82
N HIS A 67 -1.41 1.56 -10.16
CA HIS A 67 -0.28 1.96 -10.99
C HIS A 67 -0.36 3.41 -11.47
N ALA A 68 0.80 4.08 -11.56
CA ALA A 68 0.96 5.29 -12.36
C ALA A 68 2.40 5.41 -12.89
N ASP A 69 2.57 6.05 -14.05
CA ASP A 69 3.90 6.34 -14.65
C ASP A 69 4.73 7.30 -13.81
N ILE A 70 4.06 8.23 -13.13
CA ILE A 70 4.67 9.20 -12.20
C ILE A 70 4.06 8.95 -10.81
N PRO A 71 4.49 7.88 -10.11
CA PRO A 71 3.88 7.49 -8.84
C PRO A 71 4.27 8.43 -7.69
N ASN A 72 3.46 8.42 -6.64
CA ASN A 72 3.74 9.13 -5.38
C ASN A 72 4.21 8.21 -4.24
N CYS A 73 4.27 6.91 -4.49
CA CYS A 73 4.84 5.90 -3.59
C CYS A 73 5.81 4.96 -4.32
N TYR A 74 6.59 4.21 -3.56
CA TYR A 74 7.42 3.12 -4.06
C TYR A 74 7.36 1.90 -3.13
N ILE A 75 7.64 0.73 -3.70
CA ILE A 75 7.74 -0.52 -2.96
C ILE A 75 9.22 -0.82 -2.68
N ASN A 76 9.58 -0.89 -1.40
CA ASN A 76 10.90 -1.29 -0.94
C ASN A 76 10.90 -2.80 -0.62
N THR A 77 11.96 -3.51 -1.01
CA THR A 77 12.21 -4.87 -0.53
C THR A 77 13.02 -4.80 0.76
N ASN A 78 12.47 -5.28 1.87
CA ASN A 78 13.16 -5.29 3.16
C ASN A 78 14.16 -6.46 3.22
N ILE A 79 15.39 -6.21 2.79
CA ILE A 79 16.48 -7.21 2.77
C ILE A 79 16.87 -7.72 4.18
N HIS A 80 16.54 -6.96 5.23
CA HIS A 80 16.85 -7.33 6.61
C HIS A 80 15.78 -8.24 7.23
N TYR A 81 14.58 -8.28 6.65
CA TYR A 81 13.51 -9.18 7.08
C TYR A 81 13.63 -10.52 6.35
N HIS A 82 14.07 -11.55 7.08
CA HIS A 82 14.17 -12.94 6.60
C HIS A 82 14.74 -13.05 5.17
N ASN A 83 15.80 -12.30 4.86
CA ASN A 83 16.45 -12.23 3.54
C ASN A 83 15.57 -11.67 2.40
N GLY A 84 14.81 -10.60 2.63
CA GLY A 84 14.05 -9.94 1.56
C GLY A 84 12.64 -10.48 1.38
N GLN A 85 12.10 -11.22 2.34
CA GLN A 85 10.78 -11.87 2.26
C GLN A 85 9.60 -10.93 2.56
N GLN A 86 9.85 -9.64 2.70
CA GLN A 86 8.85 -8.63 2.97
C GLN A 86 9.04 -7.43 2.03
N ARG A 87 7.93 -6.90 1.53
CA ARG A 87 7.89 -5.66 0.76
C ARG A 87 7.04 -4.61 1.44
N GLU A 88 7.47 -3.36 1.34
CA GLU A 88 6.99 -2.24 2.15
C GLU A 88 6.65 -1.06 1.27
N LEU A 89 5.57 -0.34 1.58
CA LEU A 89 5.15 0.85 0.86
C LEU A 89 5.65 2.11 1.57
N TYR A 90 6.27 3.00 0.79
CA TYR A 90 6.77 4.29 1.27
C TYR A 90 6.33 5.42 0.33
N THR A 91 6.05 6.61 0.89
CA THR A 91 5.80 7.82 0.10
C THR A 91 7.10 8.38 -0.47
N VAL A 92 7.13 8.80 -1.74
CA VAL A 92 8.32 9.45 -2.35
C VAL A 92 8.28 10.97 -2.26
N ARG A 93 7.09 11.54 -2.08
CA ARG A 93 6.84 12.98 -1.95
C ARG A 93 5.69 13.22 -0.96
N PRO A 94 5.42 14.47 -0.57
CA PRO A 94 4.19 14.77 0.16
C PRO A 94 2.95 14.32 -0.65
N ILE A 95 1.96 13.77 0.05
CA ILE A 95 0.68 13.32 -0.52
C ILE A 95 -0.42 14.09 0.21
N HIS A 96 -1.31 14.72 -0.54
CA HIS A 96 -2.38 15.52 0.05
C HIS A 96 -3.56 14.66 0.48
N ALA A 97 -4.32 15.14 1.48
CA ALA A 97 -5.58 14.52 1.85
C ALA A 97 -6.50 14.34 0.63
N GLY A 98 -6.99 13.13 0.42
CA GLY A 98 -7.84 12.75 -0.70
C GLY A 98 -7.11 12.34 -1.98
N GLU A 99 -5.77 12.41 -2.01
CA GLU A 99 -4.98 11.94 -3.15
C GLU A 99 -4.83 10.40 -3.14
N GLU A 100 -4.91 9.80 -4.33
CA GLU A 100 -4.68 8.36 -4.52
C GLU A 100 -3.18 8.03 -4.45
N MET A 101 -2.84 7.00 -3.69
CA MET A 101 -1.49 6.46 -3.59
C MET A 101 -1.25 5.48 -4.74
N THR A 102 -0.16 5.67 -5.47
CA THR A 102 0.19 4.85 -6.64
C THR A 102 1.66 4.47 -6.64
N VAL A 103 1.98 3.36 -7.31
CA VAL A 103 3.34 2.85 -7.48
C VAL A 103 3.63 2.57 -8.95
N PHE A 104 4.90 2.53 -9.33
CA PHE A 104 5.27 1.99 -10.65
C PHE A 104 5.30 0.46 -10.56
N TYR A 105 4.52 -0.23 -11.39
CA TYR A 105 4.54 -1.69 -11.45
C TYR A 105 5.77 -2.15 -12.21
N THR A 106 6.40 -3.23 -11.75
CA THR A 106 7.69 -3.68 -12.31
C THR A 106 7.73 -5.13 -12.75
N VAL A 107 7.03 -6.04 -12.07
CA VAL A 107 7.14 -7.49 -12.32
C VAL A 107 5.76 -8.06 -12.63
N GLY A 108 5.63 -8.75 -13.75
CA GLY A 108 4.40 -9.47 -14.13
C GLY A 108 3.32 -8.59 -14.76
N TYR A 109 3.68 -7.40 -15.23
CA TYR A 109 2.78 -6.43 -15.87
C TYR A 109 3.29 -5.96 -17.24
N ASP A 110 4.23 -6.71 -17.83
CA ASP A 110 4.87 -6.37 -19.11
C ASP A 110 3.86 -6.26 -20.28
N ASP A 111 2.68 -6.84 -20.13
CA ASP A 111 1.59 -6.84 -21.09
C ASP A 111 0.69 -5.60 -21.03
N ILE A 112 0.70 -4.86 -19.91
CA ILE A 112 -0.14 -3.67 -19.72
C ILE A 112 0.63 -2.36 -19.52
N LEU A 113 1.94 -2.45 -19.25
CA LEU A 113 2.84 -1.29 -19.19
C LEU A 113 3.37 -1.04 -20.61
N GLN A 114 2.84 -0.02 -21.30
CA GLN A 114 3.25 0.39 -22.66
C GLN A 114 4.23 1.56 -22.65
#